data_AF-X0VVV8-F1
#
_entry.id   AF-X0VVV8-F1
#
_cell.length_a   1.000
_cell.length_b   1.000
_cell.length_c   1.000
_cell.angle_alpha   90.00
_cell.angle_beta   90.00
_cell.angle_gamma   90.00
#
_symmetry.space_group_name_H-M   'P 1'
#
loop_
_entity.id
_entity.type
_entity.pdbx_description
1 polymer ?
#
loop_
_entity_poly.entity_id
_entity_poly.type
_entity_poly.pdbx_seq_one_letter_code
_entity_poly.pdbx_strand_id
1 'polypeptide(L)'
;MGLLENEEVTIIRPGGGSYVKGHYSELDPLVIIVWASVQPINDDELLLLSEGNRNAGTLKFYSESEIKTDDVLRRKKYNSAQENTCTVDTGLVDTDYTCTINETVFTYNSSDDTDPILIVAGLVSQISAGSEPITVTDNLDGTYTVVGNVYGTPFIIAVDANQSFVVDVINVVKEYKALQNKDYSVHSISYYKVYGFLMGK
;
A
#
# COMPACT_ATOMS: atom_id res chain seq x y z
N MET A 1 -9.64 5.71 21.13
CA MET A 1 -9.10 6.73 20.21
C MET A 1 -8.10 6.01 19.33
N GLY A 2 -8.41 5.82 18.04
CA GLY A 2 -7.53 5.11 17.10
C GLY A 2 -6.20 5.86 16.94
N LEU A 3 -5.11 5.11 16.76
CA LEU A 3 -3.79 5.67 16.58
C LEU A 3 -3.76 6.63 15.37
N LEU A 4 -2.99 7.71 15.49
CA LEU A 4 -2.66 8.61 14.39
C LEU A 4 -1.79 7.82 13.39
N GLU A 5 -2.35 7.41 12.26
CA GLU A 5 -1.57 6.79 11.18
C GLU A 5 -0.92 7.91 10.38
N ASN A 6 0.41 7.91 10.31
CA ASN A 6 1.16 8.79 9.41
C ASN A 6 1.24 8.11 8.05
N GLU A 7 0.73 8.78 7.02
CA GLU A 7 0.67 8.25 5.66
C GLU A 7 1.08 9.30 4.61
N GLU A 8 1.47 8.80 3.44
CA GLU A 8 1.79 9.63 2.27
C GLU A 8 0.49 10.11 1.61
N VAL A 9 0.34 11.43 1.53
CA VAL A 9 -0.80 12.10 0.92
C VAL A 9 -0.31 12.95 -0.25
N THR A 10 -0.94 12.76 -1.41
CA THR A 10 -0.73 13.59 -2.59
C THR A 10 -1.73 14.73 -2.60
N ILE A 11 -1.22 15.96 -2.63
CA ILE A 11 -1.99 17.18 -2.84
C ILE A 11 -1.88 17.54 -4.32
N ILE A 12 -3.02 17.54 -5.01
CA ILE A 12 -3.11 18.04 -6.39
C ILE A 12 -3.69 19.45 -6.31
N ARG A 13 -2.84 20.44 -6.57
CA ARG A 13 -3.21 21.84 -6.60
C ARG A 13 -3.52 22.25 -8.03
N PRO A 14 -4.73 22.74 -8.34
CA PRO A 14 -5.04 23.20 -9.69
C PRO A 14 -4.06 24.30 -10.09
N GLY A 15 -3.54 24.19 -11.31
CA GLY A 15 -2.72 25.25 -11.88
C GLY A 15 -3.59 26.49 -12.03
N GLY A 16 -3.03 27.66 -11.69
CA GLY A 16 -3.69 28.92 -12.05
C GLY A 16 -3.83 29.00 -13.57
N GLY A 17 -4.81 29.76 -14.06
CA GLY A 17 -4.86 30.11 -15.47
C GLY A 17 -4.74 31.61 -15.68
N SER A 18 -4.36 31.99 -16.89
CA SER A 18 -4.31 33.39 -17.29
C SER A 18 -5.02 33.60 -18.61
N TYR A 19 -5.67 34.75 -18.75
CA TYR A 19 -6.24 35.18 -20.02
C TYR A 19 -5.18 35.94 -20.81
N VAL A 20 -4.81 35.41 -21.97
CA VAL A 20 -3.91 36.08 -22.91
C VAL A 20 -4.67 36.26 -24.22
N LYS A 21 -4.93 37.52 -24.59
CA LYS A 21 -5.63 37.90 -25.84
C LYS A 21 -7.00 37.22 -26.03
N GLY A 22 -7.77 37.09 -24.95
CA GLY A 22 -9.11 36.48 -24.99
C GLY A 22 -9.13 34.95 -24.95
N HIS A 23 -7.96 34.29 -24.87
CA HIS A 23 -7.85 32.86 -24.64
C HIS A 23 -7.43 32.59 -23.20
N TYR A 24 -8.18 31.72 -22.50
CA TYR A 24 -7.76 31.19 -21.21
C TYR A 24 -6.72 30.09 -21.44
N SER A 25 -5.56 30.24 -20.82
CA SER A 25 -4.54 29.19 -20.76
C SER A 25 -4.49 28.65 -19.35
N GLU A 26 -4.76 27.35 -19.20
CA GLU A 26 -4.55 26.62 -17.95
C GLU A 26 -3.06 26.34 -17.78
N LEU A 27 -2.54 26.50 -16.57
CA LEU A 27 -1.24 25.93 -16.19
C LEU A 27 -1.45 24.50 -15.70
N ASP A 28 -0.42 23.68 -15.85
CA ASP A 28 -0.43 22.33 -15.33
C ASP A 28 -0.65 22.34 -13.80
N PRO A 29 -1.41 21.37 -13.27
CA PRO A 29 -1.58 21.23 -11.83
C PRO A 29 -0.25 20.94 -11.14
N LEU A 30 -0.06 21.54 -9.97
CA LEU A 30 1.08 21.26 -9.11
C LEU A 30 0.78 20.05 -8.23
N VAL A 31 1.64 19.03 -8.30
CA VAL A 31 1.54 17.83 -7.46
C VAL A 31 2.55 17.93 -6.33
N ILE A 32 2.07 17.84 -5.10
CA ILE A 32 2.88 17.91 -3.87
C ILE A 32 2.66 16.63 -3.07
N ILE A 33 3.73 15.97 -2.62
CA ILE A 33 3.65 14.78 -1.77
C ILE A 33 4.04 15.20 -0.36
N VAL A 34 3.17 14.90 0.61
CA VAL A 34 3.35 15.25 2.02
C VAL A 34 3.12 14.04 2.90
N TRP A 35 3.74 14.05 4.08
CA TRP A 35 3.35 13.16 5.17
C TRP A 35 2.27 13.86 6.00
N ALA A 36 1.18 13.16 6.26
CA ALA A 36 0.08 13.66 7.06
C ALA A 36 -0.43 12.57 7.99
N SER A 37 -0.90 12.96 9.17
CA SER A 37 -1.66 12.05 9.99
C SER A 37 -3.11 12.05 9.57
N VAL A 38 -3.70 10.88 9.38
CA VAL A 38 -5.05 10.72 8.85
C VAL A 38 -5.92 9.93 9.80
N GLN A 39 -7.11 10.46 10.09
CA GLN A 39 -8.03 9.88 11.05
C GLN A 39 -9.48 9.92 10.55
N PRO A 40 -10.31 8.92 10.90
CA PRO A 40 -11.74 9.04 10.72
C PRO A 40 -12.30 10.17 11.58
N ILE A 41 -13.22 10.96 11.02
CA ILE A 41 -14.03 11.88 11.83
C ILE A 41 -14.96 11.07 12.74
N ASN A 42 -15.16 11.51 13.98
CA ASN A 42 -16.18 10.90 14.84
C ASN A 42 -17.57 11.51 14.56
N ASP A 43 -18.63 10.88 15.08
CA ASP A 43 -20.02 11.30 14.82
C ASP A 43 -20.29 12.74 15.30
N ASP A 44 -19.76 13.13 16.46
CA ASP A 44 -19.93 14.48 17.01
C ASP A 44 -19.28 15.54 16.13
N GLU A 45 -18.11 15.24 15.57
CA GLU A 45 -17.38 16.10 14.66
C GLU A 45 -18.00 16.11 13.27
N LEU A 46 -18.63 15.02 12.83
CA LEU A 46 -19.37 14.94 11.57
C LEU A 46 -20.55 15.93 11.62
N LEU A 47 -21.19 16.10 12.77
CA LEU A 47 -22.28 17.07 12.95
C LEU A 47 -21.81 18.53 12.81
N LEU A 48 -20.52 18.81 13.00
CA LEU A 48 -19.97 20.16 12.79
C LEU A 48 -19.88 20.53 11.30
N LEU A 49 -19.94 19.54 10.39
CA LEU A 49 -19.88 19.75 8.95
C LEU A 49 -21.20 20.30 8.41
N SER A 50 -21.12 21.03 7.30
CA SER A 50 -22.30 21.37 6.51
C SER A 50 -22.99 20.11 6.02
N GLU A 51 -24.33 20.11 5.98
CA GLU A 51 -25.15 18.91 5.71
C GLU A 51 -24.73 18.15 4.44
N GLY A 52 -24.35 18.84 3.37
CA GLY A 52 -23.89 18.21 2.12
C GLY A 52 -22.58 17.43 2.23
N ASN A 53 -21.86 17.57 3.34
CA ASN A 53 -20.54 16.98 3.57
C ASN A 53 -20.52 15.98 4.74
N ARG A 54 -21.67 15.68 5.35
CA ARG A 54 -21.82 14.72 6.45
C ARG A 54 -21.85 13.28 5.94
N ASN A 55 -20.79 12.85 5.27
CA ASN A 55 -20.71 11.52 4.67
C ASN A 55 -19.99 10.54 5.59
N ALA A 56 -20.51 9.31 5.68
CA ALA A 56 -19.82 8.20 6.32
C ALA A 56 -18.45 7.99 5.63
N GLY A 57 -17.39 7.81 6.41
CA GLY A 57 -16.02 7.69 5.88
C GLY A 57 -15.30 9.01 5.64
N THR A 58 -15.84 10.14 6.09
CA THR A 58 -15.11 11.42 6.10
C THR A 58 -13.86 11.33 6.97
N LEU A 59 -12.75 11.88 6.48
CA LEU A 59 -11.44 11.83 7.14
C LEU A 59 -10.96 13.24 7.52
N LYS A 60 -10.11 13.31 8.53
CA LYS A 60 -9.33 14.48 8.91
C LYS A 60 -7.87 14.27 8.59
N PHE A 61 -7.22 15.31 8.08
CA PHE A 61 -5.81 15.32 7.74
C PHE A 61 -5.08 16.34 8.62
N TYR A 62 -3.99 15.92 9.24
CA TYR A 62 -3.08 16.78 9.98
C TYR A 62 -1.75 16.82 9.22
N SER A 63 -1.41 17.96 8.63
CA SER A 63 -0.14 18.14 7.92
C SER A 63 0.52 19.44 8.36
N GLU A 64 1.85 19.45 8.39
CA GLU A 64 2.65 20.68 8.52
C GLU A 64 2.66 21.50 7.21
N SER A 65 2.29 20.86 6.10
CA SER A 65 2.23 21.53 4.79
C SER A 65 0.92 22.31 4.62
N GLU A 66 1.00 23.43 3.92
CA GLU A 66 -0.18 24.23 3.59
C GLU A 66 -1.09 23.50 2.60
N ILE A 67 -2.34 23.26 3.02
CA ILE A 67 -3.45 22.77 2.20
C ILE A 67 -4.37 23.95 1.89
N LYS A 68 -4.63 24.20 0.60
CA LYS A 68 -5.47 25.30 0.09
C LYS A 68 -6.90 24.84 -0.18
N THR A 69 -7.83 25.80 -0.27
CA THR A 69 -9.27 25.57 -0.45
C THR A 69 -9.66 24.88 -1.76
N ASP A 70 -8.76 24.81 -2.74
CA ASP A 70 -9.00 24.13 -4.02
C ASP A 70 -8.08 22.91 -4.22
N ASP A 71 -7.30 22.57 -3.20
CA ASP A 71 -6.42 21.40 -3.25
C ASP A 71 -7.26 20.12 -3.19
N VAL A 72 -6.97 19.19 -4.10
CA VAL A 72 -7.53 17.84 -4.06
C VAL A 72 -6.54 16.94 -3.33
N LEU A 73 -6.97 16.39 -2.20
CA LEU A 73 -6.16 15.43 -1.44
C LEU A 73 -6.43 14.00 -1.91
N ARG A 74 -5.36 13.26 -2.18
CA ARG A 74 -5.39 11.84 -2.50
C ARG A 74 -4.46 11.10 -1.55
N ARG A 75 -5.03 10.26 -0.69
CA ARG A 75 -4.26 9.30 0.09
C ARG A 75 -3.67 8.25 -0.84
N LYS A 76 -2.40 7.87 -0.62
CA LYS A 76 -1.88 6.61 -1.13
C LYS A 76 -2.45 5.48 -0.29
N LYS A 77 -3.52 4.86 -0.78
CA LYS A 77 -4.15 3.76 -0.07
C LYS A 77 -3.49 2.47 -0.48
N TYR A 78 -2.67 1.89 0.38
CA TYR A 78 -2.25 0.51 0.18
C TYR A 78 -3.45 -0.39 0.48
N ASN A 79 -4.22 -0.74 -0.55
CA ASN A 79 -5.45 -1.51 -0.41
C ASN A 79 -5.20 -3.00 -0.08
N SER A 80 -3.94 -3.42 -0.04
CA SER A 80 -3.57 -4.81 0.17
C SER A 80 -2.08 -4.90 0.52
N ALA A 81 -1.74 -6.03 1.15
CA ALA A 81 -0.37 -6.44 1.37
C ALA A 81 0.36 -6.68 0.05
N GLN A 82 1.69 -6.59 0.07
CA GLN A 82 2.50 -7.16 -1.00
C GLN A 82 2.30 -8.69 -1.00
N GLU A 83 2.14 -9.26 -2.19
CA GLU A 83 1.92 -10.69 -2.40
C GLU A 83 2.86 -11.18 -3.52
N ASN A 84 3.54 -12.28 -3.26
CA ASN A 84 4.50 -12.89 -4.17
C ASN A 84 4.22 -14.39 -4.26
N THR A 85 4.07 -14.90 -5.48
CA THR A 85 3.96 -16.34 -5.72
C THR A 85 5.31 -16.88 -6.16
N CYS A 86 5.75 -17.93 -5.48
CA CYS A 86 6.98 -18.65 -5.78
C CYS A 86 6.63 -20.05 -6.27
N THR A 87 7.45 -20.58 -7.18
CA THR A 87 7.19 -21.84 -7.88
C THR A 87 8.45 -22.70 -7.89
N VAL A 88 8.26 -23.98 -7.59
CA VAL A 88 9.23 -25.05 -7.85
C VAL A 88 8.71 -25.82 -9.08
N ASP A 89 9.35 -25.66 -10.23
CA ASP A 89 8.91 -26.35 -11.46
C ASP A 89 9.41 -27.81 -11.52
N THR A 90 10.53 -28.10 -10.86
CA THR A 90 11.14 -29.44 -10.86
C THR A 90 11.87 -29.68 -9.55
N GLY A 91 11.57 -30.80 -8.91
CA GLY A 91 12.29 -31.26 -7.72
C GLY A 91 13.59 -31.95 -8.09
N LEU A 92 14.67 -31.56 -7.41
CA LEU A 92 15.99 -32.18 -7.51
C LEU A 92 16.30 -32.88 -6.20
N VAL A 93 16.93 -34.05 -6.29
CA VAL A 93 17.38 -34.84 -5.13
C VAL A 93 18.54 -34.12 -4.43
N ASP A 94 18.61 -34.23 -3.11
CA ASP A 94 19.69 -33.75 -2.23
C ASP A 94 20.09 -32.30 -2.54
N THR A 95 19.08 -31.46 -2.72
CA THR A 95 19.22 -30.07 -3.15
C THR A 95 18.62 -29.14 -2.11
N ASP A 96 19.37 -28.09 -1.77
CA ASP A 96 18.89 -27.02 -0.90
C ASP A 96 18.02 -26.04 -1.69
N TYR A 97 16.78 -25.92 -1.27
CA TYR A 97 15.84 -24.89 -1.70
C TYR A 97 15.85 -23.77 -0.66
N THR A 98 16.23 -22.56 -1.08
CA THR A 98 16.37 -21.40 -0.21
C THR A 98 15.41 -20.28 -0.60
N CYS A 99 14.78 -19.68 0.41
CA CYS A 99 13.98 -18.47 0.31
C CYS A 99 14.53 -17.45 1.30
N THR A 100 14.92 -16.28 0.82
CA THR A 100 15.42 -15.18 1.66
C THR A 100 14.33 -14.12 1.76
N ILE A 101 13.89 -13.80 2.97
CA ILE A 101 12.90 -12.75 3.25
C ILE A 101 13.53 -11.74 4.21
N ASN A 102 13.59 -10.46 3.81
CA ASN A 102 14.21 -9.38 4.60
C ASN A 102 15.59 -9.74 5.19
N GLU A 103 16.44 -10.39 4.38
CA GLU A 103 17.78 -10.89 4.76
C GLU A 103 17.81 -12.19 5.58
N THR A 104 16.67 -12.64 6.13
CA THR A 104 16.57 -13.93 6.80
C THR A 104 16.48 -15.06 5.77
N VAL A 105 17.40 -16.03 5.85
CA VAL A 105 17.46 -17.18 4.95
C VAL A 105 16.71 -18.37 5.55
N PHE A 106 15.77 -18.92 4.79
CA PHE A 106 15.08 -20.17 5.07
C PHE A 106 15.54 -21.22 4.07
N THR A 107 15.90 -22.40 4.57
CA THR A 107 16.42 -23.50 3.75
C THR A 107 15.67 -24.78 4.04
N TYR A 108 15.26 -25.46 2.97
CA TYR A 108 14.76 -26.82 3.01
C TYR A 108 15.59 -27.70 2.06
N ASN A 109 16.12 -28.81 2.57
CA ASN A 109 16.84 -29.79 1.76
C ASN A 109 15.86 -30.88 1.33
N SER A 110 15.81 -31.16 0.02
CA SER A 110 14.87 -32.14 -0.55
C SER A 110 15.18 -33.59 -0.20
N SER A 111 16.39 -33.93 0.27
CA SER A 111 16.79 -35.32 0.54
C SER A 111 16.54 -36.23 -0.67
N ASP A 112 15.58 -37.15 -0.62
CA ASP A 112 15.17 -38.02 -1.73
C ASP A 112 13.89 -37.54 -2.46
N ASP A 113 13.26 -36.47 -2.00
CA ASP A 113 12.04 -35.91 -2.58
C ASP A 113 12.33 -35.21 -3.91
N THR A 114 11.56 -35.59 -4.95
CA THR A 114 11.59 -34.95 -6.28
C THR A 114 10.24 -34.36 -6.68
N ASP A 115 9.23 -34.50 -5.82
CA ASP A 115 7.91 -33.94 -6.02
C ASP A 115 7.92 -32.46 -5.58
N PRO A 116 7.68 -31.51 -6.50
CA PRO A 116 7.59 -30.10 -6.16
C PRO A 116 6.60 -29.76 -5.05
N ILE A 117 5.50 -30.52 -4.94
CA ILE A 117 4.49 -30.29 -3.89
C ILE A 117 5.09 -30.55 -2.50
N LEU A 118 5.87 -31.64 -2.35
CA LEU A 118 6.51 -31.98 -1.08
C LEU A 118 7.62 -31.01 -0.73
N ILE A 119 8.40 -30.58 -1.73
CA ILE A 119 9.47 -29.60 -1.55
C ILE A 119 8.90 -28.26 -1.08
N VAL A 120 7.81 -27.80 -1.72
CA VAL A 120 7.12 -26.57 -1.32
C VAL A 120 6.55 -26.70 0.09
N ALA A 121 5.88 -27.81 0.43
CA ALA A 121 5.36 -28.02 1.78
C ALA A 121 6.48 -27.94 2.84
N GLY A 122 7.64 -28.53 2.55
CA GLY A 122 8.84 -28.44 3.38
C GLY A 122 9.34 -27.01 3.57
N LEU A 123 9.48 -26.26 2.48
CA LEU A 123 9.93 -24.87 2.51
C LEU A 123 8.94 -23.95 3.23
N VAL A 124 7.64 -24.11 2.99
CA VAL A 124 6.57 -23.38 3.68
C VAL A 124 6.63 -23.62 5.19
N SER A 125 6.91 -24.86 5.62
CA SER A 125 7.09 -25.17 7.04
C SER A 125 8.29 -24.43 7.66
N GLN A 126 9.41 -24.33 6.94
CA GLN A 126 10.59 -23.58 7.41
C GLN A 126 10.32 -22.09 7.54
N ILE A 127 9.67 -21.50 6.53
CA ILE A 127 9.30 -20.08 6.53
C ILE A 127 8.29 -19.78 7.64
N SER A 128 7.28 -20.63 7.81
CA SER A 128 6.24 -20.46 8.84
C SER A 128 6.78 -20.59 10.27
N ALA A 129 7.89 -21.30 10.47
CA ALA A 129 8.59 -21.38 11.75
C ALA A 129 9.44 -20.12 12.04
N GLY A 130 9.65 -19.26 11.04
CA GLY A 130 10.37 -18.00 11.15
C GLY A 130 9.59 -16.90 11.88
N SER A 131 10.29 -15.80 12.17
CA SER A 131 9.73 -14.61 12.85
C SER A 131 9.45 -13.43 11.91
N GLU A 132 9.63 -13.62 10.59
CA GLU A 132 9.38 -12.56 9.62
C GLU A 132 7.92 -12.13 9.64
N PRO A 133 7.59 -10.83 9.48
CA PRO A 133 6.23 -10.32 9.50
C PRO A 133 5.50 -10.61 8.16
N ILE A 134 5.45 -11.88 7.79
CA ILE A 134 4.83 -12.42 6.59
C ILE A 134 3.87 -13.55 6.96
N THR A 135 2.98 -13.88 6.04
CA THR A 135 2.15 -15.08 6.03
C THR A 135 2.54 -15.85 4.77
N VAL A 136 2.85 -17.13 4.91
CA VAL A 136 3.13 -18.02 3.77
C VAL A 136 2.03 -19.07 3.65
N THR A 137 1.65 -19.43 2.42
CA THR A 137 0.61 -20.42 2.14
C THR A 137 1.07 -21.36 1.04
N ASP A 138 0.96 -22.66 1.30
CA ASP A 138 1.13 -23.72 0.29
C ASP A 138 -0.13 -23.82 -0.57
N ASN A 139 0.02 -23.76 -1.89
CA ASN A 139 -1.09 -23.85 -2.84
C ASN A 139 -1.35 -25.31 -3.29
N LEU A 140 -0.57 -26.27 -2.81
CA LEU A 140 -0.68 -27.71 -3.07
C LEU A 140 -0.50 -28.11 -4.55
N ASP A 141 0.20 -27.27 -5.31
CA ASP A 141 0.42 -27.43 -6.75
C ASP A 141 1.89 -27.19 -7.17
N GLY A 142 2.82 -27.20 -6.20
CA GLY A 142 4.22 -26.85 -6.44
C GLY A 142 4.48 -25.34 -6.41
N THR A 143 3.50 -24.55 -5.96
CA THR A 143 3.66 -23.12 -5.69
C THR A 143 3.32 -22.76 -4.25
N TYR A 144 3.91 -21.68 -3.75
CA TYR A 144 3.54 -21.06 -2.48
C TYR A 144 3.43 -19.55 -2.60
N THR A 145 2.54 -18.97 -1.81
CA THR A 145 2.29 -17.53 -1.78
C THR A 145 2.85 -16.94 -0.49
N VAL A 146 3.57 -15.82 -0.59
CA VAL A 146 4.09 -15.03 0.53
C VAL A 146 3.39 -13.68 0.55
N VAL A 147 2.73 -13.36 1.66
CA VAL A 147 1.97 -12.13 1.86
C VAL A 147 2.55 -11.34 3.03
N GLY A 148 2.79 -10.05 2.87
CA GLY A 148 3.22 -9.18 3.97
C GLY A 148 2.12 -9.00 5.01
N ASN A 149 2.42 -9.08 6.31
CA ASN A 149 1.40 -8.92 7.35
C ASN A 149 0.97 -7.45 7.54
N VAL A 150 1.76 -6.49 7.03
CA VAL A 150 1.52 -5.05 7.17
C VAL A 150 1.29 -4.43 5.79
N TYR A 151 0.13 -3.80 5.59
CA TYR A 151 -0.20 -3.13 4.34
C TYR A 151 0.76 -1.98 4.04
N GLY A 152 1.17 -1.88 2.78
CA GLY A 152 2.04 -0.80 2.31
C GLY A 152 3.49 -0.87 2.78
N THR A 153 3.85 -1.86 3.60
CA THR A 153 5.23 -2.11 3.98
C THR A 153 5.81 -3.15 3.01
N PRO A 154 6.75 -2.76 2.12
CA PRO A 154 7.37 -3.71 1.22
C PRO A 154 8.28 -4.67 1.97
N PHE A 155 8.37 -5.91 1.49
CA PHE A 155 9.39 -6.87 1.91
C PHE A 155 10.20 -7.32 0.69
N ILE A 156 11.46 -7.67 0.93
CA ILE A 156 12.34 -8.20 -0.10
C ILE A 156 12.28 -9.72 -0.02
N ILE A 157 12.03 -10.36 -1.16
CA ILE A 157 12.11 -11.81 -1.31
C ILE A 157 13.08 -12.16 -2.44
N ALA A 158 13.89 -13.19 -2.20
CA ALA A 158 14.71 -13.82 -3.20
C ALA A 158 14.66 -15.34 -3.01
N VAL A 159 14.72 -16.08 -4.11
CA VAL A 159 14.76 -17.54 -4.12
C VAL A 159 16.01 -18.01 -4.85
N ASP A 160 16.43 -19.25 -4.65
CA ASP A 160 17.56 -19.83 -5.40
C ASP A 160 17.23 -20.10 -6.88
N ALA A 161 18.22 -20.62 -7.61
CA ALA A 161 18.13 -20.87 -9.05
C ALA A 161 17.17 -21.99 -9.47
N ASN A 162 16.73 -22.85 -8.55
CA ASN A 162 15.78 -23.95 -8.79
C ASN A 162 14.32 -23.51 -8.57
N GLN A 163 14.12 -22.24 -8.23
CA GLN A 163 12.81 -21.65 -8.00
C GLN A 163 12.63 -20.45 -8.92
N SER A 164 11.37 -20.13 -9.21
CA SER A 164 11.01 -18.85 -9.81
C SER A 164 10.06 -18.11 -8.88
N PHE A 165 10.03 -16.80 -8.98
CA PHE A 165 9.02 -16.01 -8.29
C PHE A 165 8.42 -14.97 -9.24
N VAL A 166 7.12 -14.80 -9.13
CA VAL A 166 6.38 -13.73 -9.76
C VAL A 166 5.99 -12.76 -8.65
N VAL A 167 6.50 -11.53 -8.74
CA VAL A 167 5.89 -10.45 -7.98
C VAL A 167 4.53 -10.22 -8.62
N ASP A 168 3.47 -10.49 -7.88
CA ASP A 168 2.16 -10.03 -8.31
C ASP A 168 2.15 -8.52 -8.09
N VAL A 169 2.58 -7.76 -9.13
CA VAL A 169 2.65 -6.29 -9.15
C VAL A 169 1.24 -5.67 -9.23
N ILE A 170 0.31 -6.25 -8.49
CA ILE A 170 -1.12 -6.12 -8.69
C ILE A 170 -1.75 -5.16 -7.68
N ASN A 171 -0.99 -4.46 -6.83
CA ASN A 171 -1.57 -3.40 -5.99
C ASN A 171 -1.13 -1.99 -6.40
N VAL A 172 -0.01 -1.83 -7.12
CA VAL A 172 0.42 -0.52 -7.64
C VAL A 172 -0.14 -0.24 -9.05
N VAL A 173 -0.22 -1.27 -9.92
CA VAL A 173 -0.63 -1.09 -11.33
C VAL A 173 -2.15 -1.22 -11.53
N LYS A 174 -2.86 -2.02 -10.71
CA LYS A 174 -4.33 -2.06 -10.75
C LYS A 174 -4.94 -0.72 -10.35
N GLU A 175 -4.32 0.01 -9.42
CA GLU A 175 -4.71 1.38 -9.09
C GLU A 175 -4.39 2.35 -10.23
N TYR A 176 -3.23 2.28 -10.88
CA TYR A 176 -2.93 3.18 -12.01
C TYR A 176 -3.91 3.03 -13.20
N LYS A 177 -4.39 1.81 -13.46
CA LYS A 177 -5.42 1.56 -14.49
C LYS A 177 -6.86 1.84 -14.01
N ALA A 178 -7.16 1.67 -12.72
CA ALA A 178 -8.44 2.08 -12.14
C ALA A 178 -8.57 3.61 -12.01
N LEU A 179 -7.47 4.31 -11.75
CA LEU A 179 -7.33 5.78 -11.69
C LEU A 179 -7.63 6.47 -13.03
N GLN A 180 -7.53 5.76 -14.15
CA GLN A 180 -7.91 6.31 -15.46
C GLN A 180 -9.38 6.07 -15.84
N ASN A 181 -10.12 5.19 -15.15
CA ASN A 181 -11.39 4.66 -15.67
C ASN A 181 -12.55 4.51 -14.68
N LYS A 182 -12.52 5.18 -13.52
CA LYS A 182 -13.70 5.23 -12.66
C LYS A 182 -13.82 6.56 -11.94
N ASP A 183 -15.01 7.15 -12.03
CA ASP A 183 -15.50 8.21 -11.15
C ASP A 183 -15.19 7.86 -9.69
N TYR A 184 -14.06 8.34 -9.17
CA TYR A 184 -13.80 8.29 -7.75
C TYR A 184 -14.67 9.36 -7.11
N SER A 185 -15.73 8.88 -6.44
CA SER A 185 -16.57 9.64 -5.52
C SER A 185 -15.73 10.58 -4.68
N VAL A 186 -15.80 11.87 -5.04
CA VAL A 186 -15.38 12.99 -4.22
C VAL A 186 -16.18 12.86 -2.92
N HIS A 187 -15.58 12.25 -1.89
CA HIS A 187 -16.13 12.33 -0.55
C HIS A 187 -15.81 13.74 -0.08
N SER A 188 -16.74 14.65 -0.37
CA SER A 188 -16.91 15.98 0.23
C SER A 188 -15.85 16.33 1.29
N ILE A 189 -14.73 16.92 0.85
CA ILE A 189 -13.70 17.40 1.75
C ILE A 189 -14.21 18.74 2.29
N SER A 190 -14.55 18.79 3.57
CA SER A 190 -14.81 20.07 4.25
C SER A 190 -13.55 20.55 4.93
N TYR A 191 -13.17 21.79 4.65
CA TYR A 191 -12.07 22.47 5.29
C TYR A 191 -12.35 22.71 6.77
N TYR A 192 -11.42 22.30 7.64
CA TYR A 192 -11.22 23.00 8.91
C TYR A 192 -9.79 23.52 8.98
N LYS A 193 -9.70 24.84 8.96
CA LYS A 193 -8.51 25.58 9.36
C LYS A 193 -8.42 25.46 10.89
N VAL A 194 -7.67 24.49 11.40
CA VAL A 194 -7.39 24.43 12.85
C VAL A 194 -6.35 25.49 13.14
N TYR A 195 -6.77 26.60 13.77
CA TYR A 195 -5.85 27.54 14.38
C TYR A 195 -5.14 26.83 15.52
N GLY A 196 -3.89 26.41 15.30
CA GLY A 196 -3.01 25.97 16.38
C GLY A 196 -2.78 27.16 17.33
N PHE A 197 -3.33 27.06 18.54
CA PHE A 197 -2.97 27.93 19.64
C PHE A 197 -1.47 27.76 19.91
N LEU A 198 -0.71 28.85 19.75
CA LEU A 198 0.58 29.02 20.41
C LEU A 198 0.32 29.02 21.93
N MET A 199 0.46 27.88 22.60
CA MET A 199 0.77 27.90 24.03
C MET A 199 2.26 28.26 24.16
N GLY A 200 2.51 29.56 24.32
CA GLY A 200 3.80 30.04 24.80
C GLY A 200 4.09 29.47 26.19
N LYS A 201 5.33 29.02 26.39
CA LYS A 201 5.92 28.94 27.73
C LYS A 201 6.26 30.35 28.21
#